data_AF-A0A965A9F8-F1
#
_entry.id   AF-A0A965A9F8-F1
#
_cell.length_a   1.000
_cell.length_b   1.000
_cell.length_c   1.000
_cell.angle_alpha   90.00
_cell.angle_beta   90.00
_cell.angle_gamma   90.00
#
_symmetry.space_group_name_H-M   'P 1'
#
loop_
_entity.id
_entity.type
_entity.pdbx_description
1 polymer ?
#
loop_
_entity_poly.entity_id
_entity_poly.type
_entity_poly.pdbx_seq_one_letter_code
_entity_poly.pdbx_strand_id
1 'polypeptide(L)'
;MKKRTKLLIVPMIFFMLNCAKEKPDLAPDHSVDNQVLKEMYLKDIEIRALDERTDTVNLESFDKVHREKVFELLADNKIVSPNDKYRAALILQHTAAKICDGEITSISPENYLLAFHLSQNAMIKTPNARDLNIPRMVALNYDRYLLYSQGYQKYGTQLIFDDTNGEMVLAPMDTTLATDEERSQYQVEPLRVLLSKHKIKSLPPSN
;
A
#
# COMPACT_ATOMS: atom_id res chain seq x y z
N MET A 1 -52.41 67.36 -16.35
CA MET A 1 -52.09 65.91 -16.38
C MET A 1 -50.60 65.73 -16.67
N LYS A 2 -49.83 65.23 -15.70
CA LYS A 2 -48.53 64.52 -15.85
C LYS A 2 -48.17 64.00 -14.46
N LYS A 3 -48.57 62.76 -14.14
CA LYS A 3 -48.23 62.09 -12.87
C LYS A 3 -46.76 61.65 -12.97
N ARG A 4 -45.90 62.18 -12.09
CA ARG A 4 -44.52 61.73 -11.92
C ARG A 4 -44.51 60.55 -10.95
N THR A 5 -44.24 59.36 -11.47
CA THR A 5 -44.04 58.14 -10.68
C THR A 5 -42.69 58.24 -9.97
N LYS A 6 -42.69 58.22 -8.63
CA LYS A 6 -41.45 58.12 -7.85
C LYS A 6 -41.01 56.66 -7.84
N LEU A 7 -39.84 56.40 -8.42
CA LEU A 7 -39.17 55.10 -8.39
C LEU A 7 -38.52 54.93 -7.01
N LEU A 8 -39.02 53.99 -6.20
CA LEU A 8 -38.37 53.59 -4.95
C LEU A 8 -37.22 52.62 -5.30
N ILE A 9 -35.98 53.04 -5.05
CA ILE A 9 -34.81 52.16 -5.14
C ILE A 9 -34.63 51.52 -3.77
N VAL A 10 -34.90 50.21 -3.67
CA VAL A 10 -34.60 49.41 -2.48
C VAL A 10 -33.15 48.93 -2.61
N PRO A 11 -32.25 49.23 -1.64
CA PRO A 11 -30.90 48.71 -1.68
C PRO A 11 -30.92 47.21 -1.34
N MET A 12 -30.55 46.38 -2.32
CA MET A 12 -30.34 44.95 -2.15
C MET A 12 -29.02 44.73 -1.44
N ILE A 13 -29.07 44.50 -0.12
CA ILE A 13 -27.91 44.16 0.70
C ILE A 13 -27.50 42.72 0.35
N PHE A 14 -26.43 42.57 -0.43
CA PHE A 14 -25.76 41.29 -0.65
C PHE A 14 -24.95 40.95 0.60
N PHE A 15 -25.49 40.10 1.47
CA PHE A 15 -24.69 39.42 2.51
C PHE A 15 -23.81 38.36 1.82
N MET A 16 -22.56 38.72 1.55
CA MET A 16 -21.51 37.75 1.23
C MET A 16 -21.22 36.93 2.49
N LEU A 17 -21.98 35.84 2.70
CA LEU A 17 -21.63 34.79 3.64
C LEU A 17 -20.36 34.13 3.13
N ASN A 18 -19.22 34.65 3.58
CA ASN A 18 -17.92 34.04 3.38
C ASN A 18 -17.88 32.78 4.26
N CYS A 19 -18.34 31.65 3.72
CA CYS A 19 -18.05 30.34 4.30
C CYS A 19 -16.56 30.06 4.10
N ALA A 20 -15.73 30.66 4.95
CA ALA A 20 -14.39 30.16 5.19
C ALA A 20 -14.55 28.77 5.80
N LYS A 21 -14.40 27.74 4.96
CA LYS A 21 -14.31 26.36 5.39
C LYS A 21 -13.00 26.28 6.19
N GLU A 22 -13.07 26.44 7.50
CA GLU A 22 -11.96 26.10 8.38
C GLU A 22 -11.56 24.67 8.02
N LYS A 23 -10.33 24.50 7.53
CA LYS A 23 -9.75 23.17 7.44
C LYS A 23 -9.74 22.67 8.89
N PRO A 24 -10.40 21.55 9.22
CA PRO A 24 -10.27 21.00 10.55
C PRO A 24 -8.79 20.79 10.77
N ASP A 25 -8.25 21.46 11.78
CA ASP A 25 -6.90 21.25 12.25
C ASP A 25 -6.84 19.75 12.59
N LEU A 26 -6.09 18.99 11.78
CA LEU A 26 -5.84 17.58 12.03
C LEU A 26 -4.95 17.55 13.26
N ALA A 27 -5.57 17.64 14.44
CA ALA A 27 -4.92 17.33 15.69
C ALA A 27 -4.23 15.96 15.51
N PRO A 28 -2.97 15.80 15.97
CA PRO A 28 -2.30 14.52 15.89
C PRO A 28 -3.21 13.45 16.48
N ASP A 29 -3.54 12.47 15.63
CA ASP A 29 -4.33 11.29 15.96
C ASP A 29 -3.51 10.48 16.97
N HIS A 30 -3.60 10.85 18.25
CA HIS A 30 -3.04 10.12 19.37
C HIS A 30 -3.88 8.86 19.67
N SER A 31 -4.26 8.10 18.64
CA SER A 31 -4.78 6.76 18.84
C SER A 31 -3.65 5.91 19.40
N VAL A 32 -3.89 5.35 20.58
CA VAL A 32 -2.99 4.40 21.23
C VAL A 32 -2.90 3.16 20.33
N ASP A 33 -1.67 2.75 20.02
CA ASP A 33 -1.39 1.55 19.22
C ASP A 33 -2.09 0.31 19.79
N ASN A 34 -2.61 -0.55 18.91
CA ASN A 34 -3.17 -1.83 19.29
C ASN A 34 -2.06 -2.79 19.72
N GLN A 35 -2.07 -3.15 21.02
CA GLN A 35 -1.04 -4.00 21.61
C GLN A 35 -1.01 -5.42 21.02
N VAL A 36 -2.17 -6.01 20.72
CA VAL A 36 -2.26 -7.35 20.10
C VAL A 36 -1.62 -7.33 18.72
N LEU A 37 -1.92 -6.31 17.90
CA LEU A 37 -1.36 -6.17 16.56
C LEU A 37 0.16 -5.92 16.61
N LYS A 38 0.63 -5.15 17.60
CA LYS A 38 2.07 -4.95 17.85
C LYS A 38 2.78 -6.26 18.17
N GLU A 39 2.22 -7.07 19.05
CA GLU A 39 2.79 -8.37 19.42
C GLU A 39 2.83 -9.33 18.23
N MET A 40 1.74 -9.42 17.46
CA MET A 40 1.69 -10.21 16.22
C MET A 40 2.75 -9.78 15.21
N TYR A 41 2.90 -8.47 14.99
CA TYR A 41 3.93 -7.92 14.11
C TYR A 41 5.35 -8.30 14.55
N LEU A 42 5.65 -8.17 15.84
CA LEU A 42 6.96 -8.56 16.37
C LEU A 42 7.20 -10.06 16.21
N LYS A 43 6.16 -10.88 16.41
CA LYS A 43 6.23 -12.32 16.22
C LYS A 43 6.45 -12.69 14.75
N ASP A 44 5.82 -11.97 13.83
CA ASP A 44 5.99 -12.15 12.39
C ASP A 44 7.44 -11.93 11.97
N ILE A 45 8.07 -10.85 12.46
CA ILE A 45 9.51 -10.57 12.24
C ILE A 45 10.38 -11.68 12.81
N GLU A 46 10.12 -12.11 14.04
CA GLU A 46 10.89 -13.16 14.70
C GLU A 46 10.85 -14.48 13.92
N ILE A 47 9.65 -14.87 13.47
CA ILE A 47 9.43 -16.08 12.69
C ILE A 47 10.17 -16.02 11.35
N ARG A 48 10.13 -14.87 10.66
CA ARG A 48 10.88 -14.70 9.41
C ARG A 48 12.39 -14.73 9.61
N ALA A 49 12.90 -14.13 10.67
CA ALA A 49 14.32 -14.23 11.01
C ALA A 49 14.73 -15.66 11.39
N LEU A 50 13.82 -16.48 11.95
CA LEU A 50 14.07 -17.90 12.19
C LEU A 50 14.09 -18.70 10.89
N ASP A 51 13.10 -18.47 10.02
CA ASP A 51 12.99 -19.15 8.74
C ASP A 51 14.17 -18.84 7.83
N GLU A 52 14.58 -17.58 7.69
CA GLU A 52 15.77 -17.19 6.91
C GLU A 52 17.05 -17.93 7.34
N ARG A 53 17.16 -18.30 8.63
CA ARG A 53 18.33 -19.01 9.17
C ARG A 53 18.23 -20.53 9.07
N THR A 54 17.03 -21.09 8.97
CA THR A 54 16.80 -22.52 9.17
C THR A 54 16.10 -23.20 8.01
N ASP A 55 15.31 -22.48 7.22
CA ASP A 55 14.46 -22.98 6.14
C ASP A 55 13.54 -24.13 6.62
N THR A 56 13.08 -24.04 7.87
CA THR A 56 12.30 -25.11 8.52
C THR A 56 10.90 -24.68 8.93
N VAL A 57 10.56 -23.40 8.80
CA VAL A 57 9.32 -22.89 9.37
C VAL A 57 8.20 -22.96 8.34
N ASN A 58 7.08 -23.58 8.71
CA ASN A 58 5.85 -23.47 7.93
C ASN A 58 5.23 -22.08 8.15
N LEU A 59 5.70 -21.08 7.40
CA LEU A 59 5.26 -19.69 7.51
C LEU A 59 3.74 -19.50 7.40
N GLU A 60 3.09 -20.20 6.45
CA GLU A 60 1.65 -20.03 6.20
C GLU A 60 0.80 -20.44 7.42
N SER A 61 1.27 -21.38 8.24
CA SER A 61 0.55 -21.75 9.48
C SER A 61 0.45 -20.59 10.47
N PHE A 62 1.41 -19.67 10.46
CA PHE A 62 1.40 -18.44 11.27
C PHE A 62 0.70 -17.31 10.53
N ASP A 63 1.04 -17.11 9.25
CA ASP A 63 0.50 -16.00 8.46
C ASP A 63 -1.02 -16.07 8.36
N LYS A 64 -1.59 -17.27 8.18
CA LYS A 64 -3.04 -17.46 8.15
C LYS A 64 -3.70 -16.94 9.43
N VAL A 65 -3.18 -17.34 10.59
CA VAL A 65 -3.72 -16.92 11.90
C VAL A 65 -3.57 -15.42 12.09
N HIS A 66 -2.41 -14.85 11.72
CA HIS A 66 -2.19 -13.41 11.80
C HIS A 66 -3.12 -12.61 10.88
N ARG A 67 -3.32 -13.06 9.63
CA ARG A 67 -4.24 -12.42 8.67
C ARG A 67 -5.68 -12.47 9.15
N GLU A 68 -6.16 -13.62 9.62
CA GLU A 68 -7.49 -13.77 10.20
C GLU A 68 -7.69 -12.80 11.36
N LYS A 69 -6.68 -12.66 12.24
CA LYS A 69 -6.73 -11.70 13.34
C LYS A 69 -6.74 -10.25 12.88
N VAL A 70 -6.00 -9.90 11.82
CA VAL A 70 -6.06 -8.56 11.23
C VAL A 70 -7.48 -8.26 10.71
N PHE A 71 -8.16 -9.22 10.08
CA PHE A 71 -9.55 -9.02 9.65
C PHE A 71 -10.52 -8.82 10.81
N GLU A 72 -10.39 -9.60 11.90
CA GLU A 72 -11.16 -9.36 13.12
C GLU A 72 -10.95 -7.95 13.66
N LEU A 73 -9.70 -7.49 13.75
CA LEU A 73 -9.37 -6.15 14.25
C LEU A 73 -9.89 -5.04 13.32
N LEU A 74 -9.89 -5.26 12.00
CA LEU A 74 -10.49 -4.32 11.04
C LEU A 74 -12.01 -4.25 11.21
N ALA A 75 -12.67 -5.40 11.34
CA ALA A 75 -14.12 -5.48 11.53
C ALA A 75 -14.56 -4.77 12.83
N ASP A 76 -13.74 -4.87 13.88
CA ASP A 76 -13.95 -4.20 15.16
C ASP A 76 -13.50 -2.72 15.19
N ASN A 77 -13.02 -2.17 14.08
CA ASN A 77 -12.47 -0.81 13.99
C ASN A 77 -11.30 -0.55 14.98
N LYS A 78 -10.45 -1.57 15.19
CA LYS A 78 -9.31 -1.56 16.12
C LYS A 78 -7.94 -1.32 15.46
N ILE A 79 -7.90 -1.09 14.15
CA ILE A 79 -6.68 -0.70 13.39
C ILE A 79 -6.78 0.78 13.06
N VAL A 80 -6.38 1.62 13.99
CA VAL A 80 -6.66 3.07 13.93
C VAL A 80 -5.38 3.87 13.71
N SER A 81 -4.33 3.62 14.50
CA SER A 81 -3.12 4.43 14.46
C SER A 81 -2.34 4.22 13.15
N PRO A 82 -1.47 5.16 12.74
CA PRO A 82 -0.59 4.95 11.60
C PRO A 82 0.29 3.70 11.76
N ASN A 83 0.74 3.40 12.97
CA ASN A 83 1.52 2.20 13.26
C ASN A 83 0.67 0.93 13.13
N ASP A 84 -0.58 0.94 13.59
CA ASP A 84 -1.49 -0.20 13.42
C ASP A 84 -1.65 -0.51 11.93
N LYS A 85 -1.92 0.51 11.12
CA LYS A 85 -2.08 0.34 9.67
C LYS A 85 -0.80 -0.16 9.00
N TYR A 86 0.36 0.35 9.39
CA TYR A 86 1.64 -0.15 8.91
C TYR A 86 1.83 -1.65 9.24
N ARG A 87 1.62 -2.03 10.50
CA ARG A 87 1.76 -3.43 10.96
C ARG A 87 0.76 -4.37 10.29
N ALA A 88 -0.49 -3.94 10.16
CA ALA A 88 -1.52 -4.69 9.46
C ALA A 88 -1.18 -4.90 7.98
N ALA A 89 -0.68 -3.86 7.31
CA ALA A 89 -0.20 -3.96 5.94
C ALA A 89 0.96 -4.96 5.81
N LEU A 90 1.92 -4.94 6.75
CA LEU A 90 3.01 -5.91 6.75
C LEU A 90 2.51 -7.34 6.91
N ILE A 91 1.54 -7.60 7.79
CA ILE A 91 0.99 -8.95 7.96
C ILE A 91 0.22 -9.39 6.71
N LEU A 92 -0.61 -8.52 6.14
CA LEU A 92 -1.42 -8.85 4.97
C LEU A 92 -0.58 -9.07 3.70
N GLN A 93 0.59 -8.44 3.59
CA GLN A 93 1.50 -8.67 2.47
C GLN A 93 2.04 -10.11 2.42
N HIS A 94 1.96 -10.86 3.52
CA HIS A 94 2.36 -12.27 3.62
C HIS A 94 1.17 -13.20 3.32
N THR A 95 0.41 -12.88 2.29
CA THR A 95 -0.64 -13.78 1.78
C THR A 95 0.00 -14.88 0.95
N ALA A 96 -0.35 -16.14 1.23
CA ALA A 96 0.18 -17.30 0.53
C ALA A 96 -0.08 -17.27 -0.98
N ALA A 97 0.82 -17.94 -1.69
CA ALA A 97 0.62 -18.33 -3.07
C ALA A 97 0.39 -19.85 -3.16
N LYS A 98 -0.25 -20.28 -4.24
CA LYS A 98 -0.47 -21.68 -4.62
C LYS A 98 -0.09 -21.85 -6.08
N ILE A 99 0.10 -23.09 -6.52
CA ILE A 99 0.27 -23.40 -7.94
C ILE A 99 -1.11 -23.68 -8.55
N CYS A 100 -1.48 -23.00 -9.63
CA CYS A 100 -2.64 -23.30 -10.45
C CYS A 100 -2.20 -23.33 -11.91
N ASP A 101 -2.52 -24.42 -12.61
CA ASP A 101 -2.15 -24.62 -14.02
C ASP A 101 -0.66 -24.41 -14.33
N GLY A 102 0.20 -24.76 -13.37
CA GLY A 102 1.66 -24.61 -13.50
C GLY A 102 2.20 -23.22 -13.14
N GLU A 103 1.34 -22.28 -12.74
CA GLU A 103 1.73 -20.92 -12.38
C GLU A 103 1.53 -20.64 -10.89
N ILE A 104 2.47 -19.89 -10.29
CA ILE A 104 2.34 -19.39 -8.93
C ILE A 104 1.31 -18.25 -8.92
N THR A 105 0.22 -18.43 -8.17
CA THR A 105 -0.88 -17.47 -8.03
C THR A 105 -1.18 -17.22 -6.56
N SER A 106 -1.49 -15.97 -6.20
CA SER A 106 -1.90 -15.64 -4.84
C SER A 106 -3.28 -16.24 -4.52
N ILE A 107 -3.46 -16.70 -3.29
CA ILE A 107 -4.78 -17.18 -2.86
C ILE A 107 -5.79 -16.04 -2.68
N SER A 108 -5.32 -14.80 -2.51
CA SER A 108 -6.15 -13.59 -2.43
C SER A 108 -5.31 -12.34 -2.72
N PRO A 109 -5.24 -11.92 -4.00
CA PRO A 109 -4.58 -10.68 -4.39
C PRO A 109 -5.16 -9.44 -3.68
N GLU A 110 -6.43 -9.49 -3.26
CA GLU A 110 -7.13 -8.41 -2.57
C GLU A 110 -6.46 -8.04 -1.24
N ASN A 111 -5.79 -9.00 -0.58
CA ASN A 111 -5.02 -8.73 0.63
C ASN A 111 -3.87 -7.76 0.38
N TYR A 112 -3.20 -7.85 -0.79
CA TYR A 112 -2.15 -6.90 -1.17
C TYR A 112 -2.73 -5.52 -1.46
N LEU A 113 -3.92 -5.45 -2.06
CA LEU A 113 -4.61 -4.17 -2.29
C LEU A 113 -5.00 -3.51 -0.96
N LEU A 114 -5.52 -4.28 -0.02
CA LEU A 114 -5.81 -3.79 1.33
C LEU A 114 -4.54 -3.33 2.05
N ALA A 115 -3.45 -4.12 1.96
CA ALA A 115 -2.15 -3.74 2.50
C ALA A 115 -1.60 -2.45 1.87
N PHE A 116 -1.78 -2.25 0.56
CA PHE A 116 -1.46 -1.02 -0.14
C PHE A 116 -2.20 0.18 0.46
N HIS A 117 -3.52 0.11 0.63
CA HIS A 117 -4.29 1.21 1.21
C HIS A 117 -3.92 1.51 2.67
N LEU A 118 -3.71 0.47 3.48
CA LEU A 118 -3.28 0.61 4.87
C LEU A 118 -1.90 1.28 4.97
N SER A 119 -0.93 0.80 4.18
CA SER A 119 0.41 1.36 4.14
C SER A 119 0.45 2.79 3.58
N GLN A 120 -0.39 3.10 2.59
CA GLN A 120 -0.53 4.46 2.06
C GLN A 120 -1.09 5.41 3.11
N ASN A 121 -2.11 4.97 3.87
CA ASN A 121 -2.66 5.77 4.97
C ASN A 121 -1.61 5.99 6.09
N ALA A 122 -0.85 4.95 6.45
CA ALA A 122 0.25 5.06 7.39
C ALA A 122 1.31 6.05 6.91
N MET A 123 1.72 5.99 5.64
CA MET A 123 2.70 6.89 5.04
C MET A 123 2.29 8.37 5.16
N ILE A 124 1.02 8.69 4.86
CA ILE A 124 0.50 10.07 4.88
C ILE A 124 0.46 10.62 6.31
N LYS A 125 0.19 9.76 7.30
CA LYS A 125 0.00 10.16 8.70
C LYS A 125 1.24 10.06 9.59
N THR A 126 2.32 9.44 9.11
CA THR A 126 3.56 9.25 9.89
C THR A 126 4.59 10.32 9.54
N PRO A 127 4.96 11.22 10.48
CA PRO A 127 6.14 12.07 10.33
C PRO A 127 7.38 11.21 10.09
N ASN A 128 8.26 11.64 9.18
CA ASN A 128 9.48 10.90 8.82
C ASN A 128 9.21 9.48 8.28
N ALA A 129 8.07 9.25 7.61
CA ALA A 129 7.73 7.96 7.00
C ALA A 129 8.86 7.35 6.14
N ARG A 130 9.66 8.20 5.49
CA ARG A 130 10.83 7.78 4.70
C ARG A 130 11.88 7.07 5.57
N ASP A 131 12.19 7.55 6.76
CA ASP A 131 13.21 6.95 7.63
C ASP A 131 12.79 5.56 8.13
N LEU A 132 11.48 5.28 8.11
CA LEU A 132 10.86 4.02 8.52
C LEU A 132 10.57 3.07 7.34
N ASN A 133 11.05 3.37 6.13
CA ASN A 133 10.81 2.60 4.91
C ASN A 133 9.32 2.35 4.57
N ILE A 134 8.39 3.14 5.13
CA ILE A 134 6.95 3.01 4.84
C ILE A 134 6.66 3.22 3.35
N PRO A 135 7.25 4.22 2.66
CA PRO A 135 7.01 4.41 1.23
C PRO A 135 7.39 3.19 0.39
N ARG A 136 8.48 2.50 0.73
CA ARG A 136 8.87 1.27 0.03
C ARG A 136 7.83 0.17 0.18
N MET A 137 7.23 0.03 1.37
CA MET A 137 6.16 -0.94 1.61
C MET A 137 4.90 -0.64 0.78
N VAL A 138 4.59 0.64 0.55
CA VAL A 138 3.47 1.04 -0.33
C VAL A 138 3.68 0.53 -1.75
N ALA A 139 4.84 0.82 -2.36
CA ALA A 139 5.16 0.34 -3.70
C ALA A 139 5.19 -1.18 -3.79
N LEU A 140 5.74 -1.84 -2.76
CA LEU A 140 5.86 -3.28 -2.67
C LEU A 140 4.48 -3.97 -2.64
N ASN A 141 3.55 -3.48 -1.82
CA ASN A 141 2.19 -4.01 -1.77
C ASN A 141 1.44 -3.82 -3.10
N TYR A 142 1.61 -2.66 -3.74
CA TYR A 142 0.95 -2.40 -5.01
C TYR A 142 1.50 -3.26 -6.15
N ASP A 143 2.82 -3.44 -6.22
CA ASP A 143 3.44 -4.31 -7.21
C ASP A 143 3.04 -5.77 -7.01
N ARG A 144 2.89 -6.26 -5.77
CA ARG A 144 2.33 -7.61 -5.52
C ARG A 144 0.88 -7.73 -5.99
N TYR A 145 0.05 -6.73 -5.70
CA TYR A 145 -1.33 -6.72 -6.18
C TYR A 145 -1.37 -6.80 -7.70
N LEU A 146 -0.62 -5.94 -8.41
CA LEU A 146 -0.56 -5.96 -9.87
C LEU A 146 0.02 -7.27 -10.39
N LEU A 147 1.07 -7.82 -9.77
CA LEU A 147 1.71 -9.04 -10.24
C LEU A 147 0.72 -10.21 -10.20
N TYR A 148 -0.02 -10.37 -9.10
CA TYR A 148 -0.94 -11.48 -8.92
C TYR A 148 -2.34 -11.26 -9.50
N SER A 149 -2.68 -10.04 -9.95
CA SER A 149 -3.97 -9.76 -10.60
C SER A 149 -3.86 -9.47 -12.10
N GLN A 150 -2.73 -8.93 -12.56
CA GLN A 150 -2.49 -8.49 -13.94
C GLN A 150 -1.23 -9.09 -14.58
N GLY A 151 -0.39 -9.80 -13.82
CA GLY A 151 0.84 -10.42 -14.34
C GLY A 151 2.00 -9.45 -14.57
N TYR A 152 1.92 -8.22 -14.08
CA TYR A 152 3.00 -7.24 -14.15
C TYR A 152 3.12 -6.41 -12.88
N GLN A 153 4.22 -5.66 -12.72
CA GLN A 153 4.44 -4.70 -11.65
C GLN A 153 4.68 -3.28 -12.21
N LYS A 154 4.55 -2.27 -11.35
CA LYS A 154 4.68 -0.85 -11.71
C LYS A 154 6.05 -0.28 -11.33
N TYR A 155 6.48 -0.51 -10.09
CA TYR A 155 7.65 0.17 -9.51
C TYR A 155 8.94 -0.62 -9.67
N GLY A 156 8.88 -1.95 -9.65
CA GLY A 156 10.04 -2.83 -9.80
C GLY A 156 10.55 -3.37 -8.47
N THR A 157 9.64 -3.69 -7.54
CA THR A 157 9.96 -4.18 -6.20
C THR A 157 9.96 -5.70 -6.07
N GLN A 158 9.34 -6.42 -7.01
CA GLN A 158 9.21 -7.88 -6.98
C GLN A 158 10.25 -8.56 -7.86
N LEU A 159 10.93 -9.54 -7.28
CA LEU A 159 11.71 -10.54 -7.99
C LEU A 159 10.93 -11.85 -8.03
N ILE A 160 11.09 -12.61 -9.10
CA ILE A 160 10.53 -13.96 -9.26
C ILE A 160 11.64 -14.91 -9.68
N PHE A 161 11.45 -16.19 -9.36
CA PHE A 161 12.30 -17.24 -9.89
C PHE A 161 11.87 -17.55 -11.32
N ASP A 162 12.82 -17.56 -12.25
CA ASP A 162 12.57 -17.93 -13.65
C ASP A 162 12.93 -19.40 -13.86
N ASP A 163 11.91 -20.26 -13.93
CA ASP A 163 12.07 -21.71 -14.07
C ASP A 163 12.81 -22.12 -15.36
N THR A 164 12.93 -21.23 -16.36
CA THR A 164 13.61 -21.55 -17.62
C THR A 164 15.13 -21.46 -17.53
N ASN A 165 15.65 -20.57 -16.68
CA ASN A 165 17.09 -20.32 -16.54
C ASN A 165 17.60 -20.49 -15.10
N GLY A 166 16.71 -20.68 -14.12
CA GLY A 166 17.02 -20.89 -12.72
C GLY A 166 17.52 -19.64 -11.99
N GLU A 167 17.29 -18.43 -12.53
CA GLU A 167 17.75 -17.17 -11.94
C GLU A 167 16.60 -16.40 -11.27
N MET A 168 16.93 -15.62 -10.23
CA MET A 168 16.04 -14.60 -9.70
C MET A 168 16.08 -13.35 -10.60
N VAL A 169 14.94 -13.00 -11.20
CA VAL A 169 14.79 -11.89 -12.14
C VAL A 169 13.72 -10.92 -11.65
N LEU A 170 13.74 -9.67 -12.14
CA LEU A 170 12.60 -8.76 -11.95
C LEU A 170 11.36 -9.36 -12.60
N ALA A 171 10.27 -9.40 -11.83
CA ALA A 171 8.96 -9.76 -12.36
C ALA A 171 8.59 -8.82 -13.52
N PRO A 172 7.73 -9.25 -14.46
CA PRO A 172 7.37 -8.43 -15.60
C PRO A 172 6.92 -7.05 -15.16
N MET A 173 7.45 -5.99 -15.76
CA MET A 173 7.20 -4.61 -15.34
C MET A 173 6.76 -3.78 -16.53
N ASP A 174 5.64 -3.06 -16.38
CA ASP A 174 5.28 -2.03 -17.33
C ASP A 174 6.06 -0.75 -16.98
N THR A 175 7.14 -0.52 -17.73
CA THR A 175 8.05 0.59 -17.50
C THR A 175 7.44 1.95 -17.82
N THR A 176 6.26 2.00 -18.43
CA THR A 176 5.56 3.26 -18.78
C THR A 176 4.71 3.80 -17.63
N LEU A 177 4.41 2.98 -16.62
CA LEU A 177 3.48 3.35 -15.54
C LEU A 177 4.10 4.22 -14.45
N ALA A 178 5.43 4.24 -14.32
CA ALA A 178 6.13 5.01 -13.27
C ALA A 178 7.39 5.70 -13.80
N THR A 179 7.56 6.97 -13.45
CA THR A 179 8.80 7.73 -13.66
C THR A 179 9.79 7.49 -12.52
N ASP A 180 11.05 7.88 -12.72
CA ASP A 180 12.07 7.75 -11.66
C ASP A 180 11.81 8.72 -10.50
N GLU A 181 11.17 9.87 -10.75
CA GLU A 181 10.68 10.76 -9.71
C GLU A 181 9.61 10.08 -8.84
N GLU A 182 8.66 9.36 -9.47
CA GLU A 182 7.66 8.59 -8.73
C GLU A 182 8.29 7.45 -7.94
N ARG A 183 9.24 6.69 -8.53
CA ARG A 183 9.99 5.65 -7.81
C ARG A 183 10.70 6.21 -6.58
N SER A 184 11.32 7.39 -6.70
CA SER A 184 12.01 8.06 -5.59
C SER A 184 11.06 8.44 -4.44
N GLN A 185 9.81 8.80 -4.72
CA GLN A 185 8.79 9.04 -3.69
C GLN A 185 8.57 7.80 -2.81
N TYR A 186 8.61 6.61 -3.43
CA TYR A 186 8.45 5.32 -2.76
C TYR A 186 9.77 4.63 -2.38
N GLN A 187 10.91 5.32 -2.44
CA GLN A 187 12.23 4.75 -2.13
C GLN A 187 12.53 3.47 -2.95
N VAL A 188 12.06 3.47 -4.19
CA VAL A 188 12.40 2.48 -5.21
C VAL A 188 13.50 3.07 -6.08
N GLU A 189 14.45 2.23 -6.48
CA GLU A 189 15.58 2.66 -7.31
C GLU A 189 15.09 3.09 -8.70
N PRO A 190 15.79 4.03 -9.37
CA PRO A 190 15.50 4.39 -10.75
C PRO A 190 15.53 3.18 -11.69
N LEU A 191 14.73 3.21 -12.77
CA LEU A 191 14.60 2.09 -13.70
C LEU A 191 15.96 1.61 -14.23
N ARG A 192 16.84 2.55 -14.59
CA ARG A 192 18.19 2.23 -15.07
C ARG A 192 19.01 1.42 -14.06
N VAL A 193 18.87 1.73 -12.76
CA VAL A 193 19.60 1.04 -11.69
C VAL A 193 19.03 -0.36 -11.49
N LEU A 194 17.71 -0.51 -11.47
CA LEU A 194 17.04 -1.80 -11.39
C LEU A 194 17.51 -2.74 -12.52
N LEU A 195 17.50 -2.25 -13.76
CA LEU A 195 17.91 -3.02 -14.95
C LEU A 195 19.42 -3.30 -15.02
N SER A 196 20.26 -2.53 -14.33
CA SER A 196 21.69 -2.84 -14.22
C SER A 196 21.99 -3.97 -13.23
N LYS A 197 21.08 -4.23 -12.28
CA LYS A 197 21.25 -5.24 -11.23
C LYS A 197 20.54 -6.55 -11.55
N HIS A 198 19.44 -6.48 -12.29
CA HIS A 198 18.57 -7.62 -12.53
C HIS A 198 18.13 -7.67 -13.99
N LYS A 199 18.08 -8.89 -14.54
CA LYS A 199 17.32 -9.16 -15.77
C LYS A 199 15.83 -8.99 -15.48
N ILE A 200 15.05 -8.66 -16.49
CA ILE A 200 13.58 -8.50 -16.40
C ILE A 200 12.89 -9.58 -17.24
N LYS A 201 11.87 -10.23 -16.68
CA LYS A 201 11.00 -11.14 -17.43
C LYS A 201 10.09 -10.35 -18.36
N SER A 202 9.88 -10.84 -19.59
CA SER A 202 8.99 -10.19 -20.55
C SER A 202 7.55 -10.11 -20.02
N LEU A 203 6.83 -9.06 -20.42
CA LEU A 203 5.40 -8.93 -20.13
C LEU A 203 4.62 -10.12 -20.68
N PRO A 204 3.56 -10.57 -19.99
CA PRO A 204 2.65 -11.55 -20.55
C PRO A 204 2.02 -10.98 -21.84
N PRO A 205 1.69 -11.83 -22.82
CA PRO A 205 0.98 -11.39 -24.01
C PRO A 205 -0.34 -10.71 -23.63
N SER A 206 -0.65 -9.59 -24.31
CA SER A 206 -1.93 -8.91 -24.12
C SER A 206 -3.07 -9.82 -24.59
N ASN A 207 -4.01 -10.12 -23.70
CA ASN A 207 -5.26 -10.82 -24.03
C ASN A 207 -6.20 -9.95 -24.88
#